data_AF-A0AAQ4DVV7-F1
#
_entry.id   AF-A0AAQ4DVV7-F1
#
_cell.length_a   1.000
_cell.length_b   1.000
_cell.length_c   1.000
_cell.angle_alpha   90.00
_cell.angle_beta   90.00
_cell.angle_gamma   90.00
#
_symmetry.space_group_name_H-M   'P 1'
#
loop_
_entity.id
_entity.type
_entity.pdbx_description
1 polymer ?
#
loop_
_entity_poly.entity_id
_entity_poly.type
_entity_poly.pdbx_seq_one_letter_code
_entity_poly.pdbx_strand_id
1 'polypeptide(L)'
;MKSTKDILFEEDDLPYEEEIIRNPFSVKHWMRYIDYKKDQSKYVINVICERALRELPGSYKLWYNYLKLRRQQVRDLCITDPEYEDVNSAFERSLVFMHK
;
A
#
# COMPACT_ATOMS: atom_id res chain seq x y z
N MET A 1 17.31 2.33 -18.18
CA MET A 1 17.42 1.46 -16.99
C MET A 1 16.64 2.13 -15.87
N LYS A 2 15.45 1.62 -15.51
CA LYS A 2 14.66 2.19 -14.41
C LYS A 2 15.40 1.85 -13.12
N SER A 3 16.04 2.85 -12.52
CA SER A 3 16.73 2.74 -11.24
C SER A 3 15.76 2.12 -10.23
N THR A 4 16.16 1.01 -9.61
CA THR A 4 15.58 0.51 -8.38
C THR A 4 15.53 1.71 -7.44
N LYS A 5 14.34 2.28 -7.23
CA LYS A 5 14.15 3.31 -6.22
C LYS A 5 14.28 2.58 -4.90
N ASP A 6 15.51 2.53 -4.39
CA ASP A 6 15.77 2.22 -3.00
C ASP A 6 14.75 3.03 -2.20
N ILE A 7 13.94 2.32 -1.44
CA ILE A 7 12.98 2.94 -0.55
C ILE A 7 13.84 3.69 0.46
N LEU A 8 13.99 5.00 0.26
CA LEU A 8 14.67 5.86 1.20
C LEU A 8 13.74 6.00 2.40
N PHE A 9 13.88 5.09 3.36
CA PHE A 9 13.35 5.28 4.69
C PHE A 9 14.09 6.46 5.30
N GLU A 10 13.33 7.50 5.62
CA GLU A 10 13.85 8.70 6.24
C GLU A 10 14.00 8.43 7.75
N GLU A 11 14.83 9.21 8.45
CA GLU A 11 14.97 9.05 9.92
C GLU A 11 13.61 9.20 10.64
N ASP A 12 12.71 10.02 10.09
CA ASP A 12 11.36 10.22 10.61
C ASP A 12 10.46 8.97 10.47
N ASP A 13 10.85 7.97 9.67
CA ASP A 13 10.16 6.68 9.54
C ASP A 13 10.46 5.72 10.68
N LEU A 14 11.57 5.94 11.40
CA LEU A 14 12.08 5.03 12.42
C LEU A 14 11.02 4.63 13.46
N PRO A 15 10.21 5.55 14.03
CA PRO A 15 9.21 5.19 15.03
C PRO A 15 8.14 4.23 14.47
N TYR A 16 7.77 4.38 13.20
CA TYR A 16 6.76 3.53 12.56
C TYR A 16 7.33 2.17 12.16
N GLU A 17 8.55 2.14 11.64
CA GLU A 17 9.26 0.91 11.31
C GLU A 17 9.51 0.04 12.55
N GLU A 18 9.94 0.64 13.67
CA GLU A 18 10.09 -0.09 14.94
C GLU A 18 8.75 -0.64 15.46
N GLU A 19 7.67 0.14 15.39
CA GLU A 19 6.33 -0.30 15.78
C GLU A 19 5.85 -1.50 14.94
N ILE A 20 6.10 -1.46 13.63
CA ILE A 20 5.76 -2.54 12.69
C ILE A 20 6.60 -3.79 12.92
N ILE A 21 7.91 -3.65 13.13
CA ILE A 21 8.79 -4.79 13.42
C ILE A 21 8.35 -5.51 14.71
N ARG A 22 7.94 -4.75 15.74
CA ARG A 22 7.44 -5.33 16.99
C ARG A 22 6.03 -5.91 16.86
N ASN A 23 5.20 -5.36 15.97
CA ASN A 23 3.78 -5.70 15.83
C ASN A 23 3.36 -5.92 14.36
N PRO A 24 3.98 -6.87 13.64
CA PRO A 24 3.80 -7.01 12.19
C PRO A 24 2.36 -7.36 11.79
N PHE A 25 1.60 -8.02 12.66
CA PHE A 25 0.20 -8.39 12.41
C PHE A 25 -0.81 -7.37 12.93
N SER A 26 -0.37 -6.18 13.32
CA SER A 26 -1.25 -5.14 13.85
C SER A 26 -1.70 -4.18 12.77
N VAL A 27 -2.96 -4.31 12.34
CA VAL A 27 -3.62 -3.38 11.40
C VAL A 27 -3.51 -1.92 11.88
N LYS A 28 -3.57 -1.67 13.20
CA LYS A 28 -3.48 -0.32 13.77
C LYS A 28 -2.12 0.34 13.46
N HIS A 29 -1.01 -0.35 13.66
CA HIS A 29 0.33 0.21 13.45
C HIS A 29 0.60 0.44 11.95
N TRP A 30 0.20 -0.52 11.10
CA TRP A 30 0.26 -0.34 9.65
C TRP A 30 -0.54 0.86 9.16
N MET A 31 -1.79 1.01 9.61
CA MET A 31 -2.63 2.16 9.23
C MET A 31 -2.01 3.48 9.67
N ARG A 32 -1.42 3.55 10.87
CA ARG A 32 -0.75 4.76 11.35
C ARG A 32 0.42 5.16 10.45
N TYR A 33 1.20 4.19 9.97
CA TYR A 33 2.31 4.46 9.06
C TYR A 33 1.83 4.89 7.66
N ILE A 34 0.82 4.20 7.13
CA ILE A 34 0.18 4.57 5.86
C ILE A 34 -0.37 6.01 5.93
N ASP A 35 -1.05 6.37 7.02
CA ASP A 35 -1.59 7.71 7.24
C ASP A 35 -0.48 8.77 7.36
N TYR A 36 0.65 8.44 7.98
CA TYR A 36 1.82 9.32 8.06
C TYR A 36 2.40 9.63 6.67
N LYS A 37 2.46 8.62 5.78
CA LYS A 37 3.00 8.78 4.42
C LYS A 37 1.97 9.18 3.36
N LYS A 38 0.70 9.42 3.72
CA LYS A 38 -0.41 9.63 2.75
C LYS A 38 -0.20 10.76 1.72
N ASP A 39 0.62 11.76 2.06
CA ASP A 39 0.90 12.93 1.22
C ASP A 39 2.18 12.76 0.37
N GLN A 40 2.86 11.62 0.50
CA GLN A 40 4.04 11.28 -0.29
C GLN A 40 3.68 10.77 -1.69
N SER A 41 4.71 10.50 -2.50
CA SER A 41 4.50 9.95 -3.83
C SER A 41 3.71 8.64 -3.81
N LYS A 42 2.90 8.41 -4.85
CA LYS A 42 2.08 7.20 -5.05
C LYS A 42 2.88 5.91 -4.80
N TYR A 43 4.12 5.87 -5.29
CA TYR A 43 5.03 4.74 -5.13
C TYR A 43 5.32 4.42 -3.66
N VAL A 44 5.66 5.42 -2.85
CA VAL A 44 6.02 5.23 -1.43
C VAL A 44 4.85 4.64 -0.65
N ILE A 45 3.65 5.22 -0.81
CA ILE A 45 2.47 4.75 -0.09
C ILE A 45 2.07 3.35 -0.56
N ASN A 46 2.13 3.08 -1.86
CA ASN A 46 1.81 1.76 -2.41
C ASN A 46 2.75 0.70 -1.86
N VAL A 47 4.04 0.98 -1.75
CA VAL A 47 5.01 0.05 -1.14
C VAL A 47 4.65 -0.28 0.31
N ILE A 48 4.28 0.71 1.12
CA ILE A 48 3.90 0.47 2.53
C ILE A 48 2.61 -0.35 2.62
N CYS A 49 1.62 -0.05 1.77
CA CYS A 49 0.39 -0.86 1.68
C CYS A 49 0.67 -2.31 1.26
N GLU A 50 1.53 -2.53 0.25
CA GLU A 50 1.91 -3.89 -0.19
C GLU A 50 2.66 -4.65 0.90
N ARG A 51 3.51 -3.97 1.69
CA ARG A 51 4.15 -4.57 2.88
C ARG A 51 3.11 -4.98 3.92
N ALA A 52 2.16 -4.10 4.23
CA ALA A 52 1.09 -4.39 5.17
C ALA A 52 0.26 -5.61 4.74
N LEU A 53 -0.08 -5.70 3.45
CA LEU A 53 -0.85 -6.81 2.89
C LEU A 53 -0.06 -8.11 2.75
N ARG A 54 1.27 -8.05 2.70
CA ARG A 54 2.13 -9.25 2.80
C ARG A 54 2.01 -9.90 4.17
N GLU A 55 2.04 -9.09 5.24
CA GLU A 55 1.89 -9.59 6.61
C GLU A 55 0.43 -9.94 6.95
N LEU A 56 -0.53 -9.19 6.40
CA LEU A 56 -1.95 -9.28 6.71
C LEU A 56 -2.82 -9.41 5.45
N PRO A 57 -2.68 -10.50 4.68
CA PRO A 57 -3.37 -10.66 3.41
C PRO A 57 -4.89 -10.78 3.57
N GLY A 58 -5.40 -11.25 4.72
CA GLY A 58 -6.84 -11.34 4.99
C GLY A 58 -7.49 -10.06 5.53
N SER A 59 -6.74 -8.96 5.70
CA SER A 59 -7.26 -7.76 6.32
C SER A 59 -8.14 -6.96 5.36
N TYR A 60 -9.47 -7.12 5.50
CA TYR A 60 -10.45 -6.33 4.76
C TYR A 60 -10.20 -4.82 4.87
N LYS A 61 -9.84 -4.34 6.07
CA LYS A 61 -9.60 -2.92 6.30
C LYS A 61 -8.39 -2.40 5.50
N LEU A 62 -7.32 -3.18 5.40
CA LEU A 62 -6.14 -2.79 4.61
C LEU A 62 -6.45 -2.83 3.12
N TRP A 63 -7.08 -3.90 2.63
CA TRP A 63 -7.49 -4.00 1.23
C TRP A 63 -8.42 -2.87 0.81
N TYR A 64 -9.47 -2.60 1.59
CA TYR A 64 -10.44 -1.53 1.28
C TYR A 64 -9.75 -0.17 1.14
N ASN A 65 -8.89 0.20 2.10
CA ASN A 65 -8.18 1.47 2.03
C ASN A 65 -7.20 1.53 0.85
N TYR A 66 -6.47 0.45 0.61
CA TYR A 66 -5.50 0.38 -0.48
C TYR A 66 -6.17 0.47 -1.86
N LEU A 67 -7.23 -0.31 -2.11
CA LEU A 67 -7.97 -0.28 -3.37
C LEU A 67 -8.64 1.08 -3.61
N LYS A 68 -9.14 1.72 -2.55
CA LYS A 68 -9.67 3.09 -2.62
C LYS A 68 -8.58 4.09 -3.04
N LEU A 69 -7.39 4.01 -2.42
CA LEU A 69 -6.23 4.83 -2.78
C LEU A 69 -5.83 4.61 -4.24
N ARG A 70 -5.67 3.35 -4.66
CA ARG A 70 -5.27 2.98 -6.03
C ARG A 70 -6.23 3.51 -7.08
N ARG A 71 -7.55 3.43 -6.84
CA ARG A 71 -8.57 4.05 -7.71
C ARG A 71 -8.40 5.56 -7.83
N GLN A 72 -8.10 6.23 -6.72
CA GLN A 72 -7.89 7.68 -6.75
C GLN A 72 -6.62 8.07 -7.50
N GLN A 73 -5.58 7.24 -7.44
CA GLN A 73 -4.32 7.48 -8.15
C GLN A 73 -4.45 7.44 -9.68
N VAL A 74 -5.40 6.68 -10.23
CA VAL A 74 -5.60 6.55 -11.68
C VAL A 74 -6.78 7.35 -12.23
N ARG A 75 -7.54 8.05 -11.36
CA ARG A 75 -8.78 8.74 -11.71
C ARG A 75 -8.66 9.67 -12.92
N ASP A 76 -7.56 10.40 -13.02
CA ASP A 76 -7.34 11.42 -14.04
C ASP A 76 -6.49 10.92 -15.22
N LEU A 77 -6.19 9.61 -15.25
CA LEU A 77 -5.45 8.97 -16.34
C LEU A 77 -6.41 8.47 -17.43
N CYS A 78 -5.90 8.38 -18.66
CA CYS A 78 -6.63 7.74 -19.75
C CYS A 78 -6.89 6.27 -19.42
N ILE A 79 -8.02 5.72 -19.84
CA ILE A 79 -8.37 4.31 -19.58
C ILE A 79 -7.38 3.30 -20.18
N THR A 80 -6.60 3.72 -21.19
CA THR A 80 -5.54 2.91 -21.81
C THR A 80 -4.19 3.05 -21.10
N ASP A 81 -4.12 3.82 -20.02
CA ASP A 81 -2.90 3.99 -19.25
C ASP A 81 -2.54 2.67 -18.53
N PRO A 82 -1.29 2.19 -18.61
CA PRO A 82 -0.88 0.93 -17.99
C PRO A 82 -1.07 0.89 -16.48
N GLU A 83 -1.14 2.04 -15.79
CA GLU A 83 -1.43 2.07 -14.35
C GLU A 83 -2.79 1.44 -14.01
N TYR A 84 -3.74 1.40 -14.94
CA TYR A 84 -5.00 0.67 -14.75
C TYR A 84 -4.78 -0.84 -14.62
N GLU A 85 -3.80 -1.43 -15.32
CA GLU A 85 -3.47 -2.86 -15.21
C GLU A 85 -2.93 -3.17 -13.80
N ASP A 86 -2.09 -2.29 -13.26
CA ASP A 86 -1.56 -2.45 -11.90
C ASP A 86 -2.66 -2.33 -10.84
N VAL A 87 -3.67 -1.48 -11.06
CA VAL A 87 -4.83 -1.35 -10.16
C VAL A 87 -5.71 -2.59 -10.27
N ASN A 88 -6.00 -3.07 -11.48
CA ASN A 88 -6.77 -4.29 -11.71
C ASN A 88 -6.11 -5.51 -11.05
N SER A 89 -4.80 -5.64 -11.18
CA SER A 89 -4.01 -6.69 -10.52
C SER A 89 -4.13 -6.65 -8.99
N ALA A 90 -4.25 -5.46 -8.39
CA ALA A 90 -4.52 -5.32 -6.96
C ALA A 90 -5.95 -5.78 -6.59
N PHE A 91 -6.95 -5.46 -7.41
CA PHE A 91 -8.32 -5.94 -7.23
C PHE A 91 -8.39 -7.47 -7.34
N GLU A 92 -7.78 -8.07 -8.36
CA GLU A 92 -7.76 -9.53 -8.55
C GLU A 92 -7.14 -10.25 -7.36
N ARG A 93 -5.99 -9.79 -6.87
CA ARG A 93 -5.37 -10.35 -5.65
C ARG A 93 -6.27 -10.24 -4.43
N SER A 94 -6.99 -9.14 -4.31
CA SER A 94 -7.88 -8.92 -3.16
C SER A 94 -9.03 -9.92 -3.12
N LEU A 95 -9.53 -10.40 -4.27
CA LEU A 95 -10.60 -11.39 -4.33
C LEU A 95 -10.19 -12.74 -3.74
N VAL A 96 -8.90 -13.09 -3.86
CA VAL A 96 -8.35 -14.32 -3.25
C VAL A 96 -8.48 -14.28 -1.72
N PHE A 97 -8.47 -13.12 -1.09
CA PHE A 97 -8.49 -12.99 0.36
C PHE A 97 -9.80 -12.44 0.94
N MET A 98 -10.59 -11.72 0.14
CA MET A 98 -11.84 -11.03 0.55
C MET A 98 -13.11 -11.77 0.13
N HIS A 99 -13.05 -13.08 -0.13
CA HIS A 99 -14.24 -13.89 -0.32
C HIS A 99 -14.71 -14.43 1.04
N LYS A 100 -16.01 -14.26 1.31
CA LYS A 100 -16.71 -15.11 2.26
C LYS A 100 -17.17 -16.36 1.51
#